data_AF-A0A1A7YFX4-F1
#
_entry.id   AF-A0A1A7YFX4-F1
#
_cell.length_a   1.000
_cell.length_b   1.000
_cell.length_c   1.000
_cell.angle_alpha   90.00
_cell.angle_beta   90.00
_cell.angle_gamma   90.00
#
_symmetry.space_group_name_H-M   'P 1'
#
loop_
_entity.id
_entity.type
_entity.pdbx_description
1 polymer ?
#
loop_
_entity_poly.entity_id
_entity_poly.type
_entity_poly.pdbx_seq_one_letter_code
_entity_poly.pdbx_strand_id
1 'polypeptide(L)'
;MSAFDRPAAELNVVDVYDIAAVLGQEFERVIDQFGCECLVEVVPRVVRVLEFLEVLVSRGATGQEAEELQRELDRLRQERSDRYEQERKHQKELEQVEDVWRGEVQDLLSQITQLQTENKRLLVSLSLKESPATEELQEHDGMSEKASQVSKNLKDLVDKQRDEIRAKDHELSLKNEDIDALQIQQHRVTRINQDLLHRIGVIEAQCKTLIQQRAELEASAQARQQEYGALHLE
;
A
#
# COMPACT_ATOMS: atom_id res chain seq x y z
N MET A 1 8.01 43.66 -15.67
CA MET A 1 9.40 43.18 -15.79
C MET A 1 9.68 43.08 -17.27
N SER A 2 10.74 43.73 -17.74
CA SER A 2 11.20 43.57 -19.11
C SER A 2 11.60 42.11 -19.30
N ALA A 3 11.42 41.55 -20.50
CA ALA A 3 11.93 40.21 -20.81
C ALA A 3 13.47 40.13 -20.66
N PHE A 4 14.16 41.29 -20.67
CA PHE A 4 15.57 41.42 -20.34
C PHE A 4 15.92 41.26 -18.85
N ASP A 5 14.95 41.40 -17.94
CA ASP A 5 15.18 41.28 -16.50
C ASP A 5 15.07 39.83 -16.01
N ARG A 6 14.61 38.91 -16.88
CA ARG A 6 14.46 37.50 -16.55
C ARG A 6 15.79 36.76 -16.66
N PRO A 7 16.07 35.82 -15.75
CA PRO A 7 17.27 35.00 -15.84
C PRO A 7 17.21 34.12 -17.10
N ALA A 8 18.36 33.94 -17.76
CA ALA A 8 18.45 33.21 -19.04
C ALA A 8 17.93 31.76 -18.96
N ALA A 9 17.90 31.16 -17.76
CA ALA A 9 17.40 29.81 -17.52
C ALA A 9 15.86 29.69 -17.54
N GLU A 10 15.15 30.81 -17.43
CA GLU A 10 13.68 30.86 -17.36
C GLU A 10 13.05 31.53 -18.59
N LEU A 11 13.88 31.94 -19.56
CA LEU A 11 13.41 32.49 -20.81
C LEU A 11 12.59 31.44 -21.55
N ASN A 12 11.39 31.83 -21.98
CA ASN A 12 10.57 31.06 -22.89
C ASN A 12 10.52 31.73 -24.28
N VAL A 13 9.90 31.06 -25.25
CA VAL A 13 9.81 31.56 -26.64
C VAL A 13 9.11 32.92 -26.68
N VAL A 14 8.09 33.14 -25.84
CA VAL A 14 7.37 34.42 -25.74
C VAL A 14 8.30 35.54 -25.29
N ASP A 15 9.21 35.27 -24.35
CA ASP A 15 10.18 36.26 -23.88
C ASP A 15 11.18 36.67 -24.98
N VAL A 16 11.51 35.76 -25.90
CA VAL A 16 12.37 36.08 -27.06
C VAL A 16 11.65 37.04 -28.01
N TYR A 17 10.35 36.86 -28.23
CA TYR A 17 9.53 37.79 -29.02
C TYR A 17 9.37 39.16 -28.34
N ASP A 18 9.20 39.19 -27.02
CA ASP A 18 9.14 40.44 -26.24
C ASP A 18 10.48 41.20 -26.30
N ILE A 19 11.61 40.49 -26.19
CA ILE A 19 12.96 41.05 -26.39
C ILE A 19 13.11 41.63 -27.80
N ALA A 20 12.66 40.90 -28.83
CA ALA A 20 12.73 41.36 -30.22
C ALA A 20 11.91 42.63 -30.44
N ALA A 21 10.73 42.75 -29.81
CA ALA A 21 9.88 43.93 -29.91
C ALA A 21 10.55 45.17 -29.28
N VAL A 22 11.16 45.03 -28.10
CA VAL A 22 11.90 46.12 -27.45
C VAL A 22 13.12 46.53 -28.27
N LEU A 23 13.90 45.56 -28.78
CA LEU A 23 15.05 45.85 -29.66
C LEU A 23 14.61 46.55 -30.94
N GLY A 24 13.48 46.16 -31.52
CA GLY A 24 12.89 46.81 -32.69
C GLY A 24 12.58 48.28 -32.43
N GLN A 25 11.94 48.59 -31.29
CA GLN A 25 11.64 49.97 -30.90
C GLN A 25 12.90 50.81 -30.67
N GLU A 26 13.96 50.25 -30.08
CA GLU A 26 15.23 50.96 -29.94
C GLU A 26 15.92 51.19 -31.28
N PHE A 27 15.87 50.22 -32.20
CA PHE A 27 16.38 50.41 -33.56
C PHE A 27 15.60 51.49 -34.31
N GLU A 28 14.28 51.55 -34.19
CA GLU A 28 13.46 52.62 -34.78
C GLU A 28 13.90 53.99 -34.26
N ARG A 29 14.09 54.16 -32.94
CA ARG A 29 14.60 55.43 -32.37
C ARG A 29 15.96 55.82 -32.90
N VAL A 30 16.86 54.86 -33.11
CA VAL A 30 18.20 55.11 -33.67
C VAL A 30 18.11 55.49 -35.15
N ILE A 31 17.24 54.83 -35.93
CA ILE A 31 17.01 55.16 -37.34
C ILE A 31 16.47 56.59 -37.46
N ASP A 32 15.52 56.98 -36.60
CA ASP A 32 14.93 58.31 -36.60
C ASP A 32 15.95 59.43 -36.32
N GLN A 33 16.99 59.14 -35.53
CA GLN A 33 18.00 60.13 -35.12
C GLN A 33 19.25 60.15 -36.02
N PHE A 34 19.68 58.99 -36.53
CA PHE A 34 20.98 58.83 -37.20
C PHE A 34 20.89 58.27 -38.62
N GLY A 35 19.68 57.95 -39.10
CA GLY A 35 19.46 57.32 -40.40
C GLY A 35 19.71 55.81 -40.39
N CYS A 36 19.20 55.12 -41.41
CA CYS A 36 19.20 53.65 -41.45
C CYS A 36 20.56 53.02 -41.78
N GLU A 37 21.48 53.76 -42.38
CA GLU A 37 22.76 53.23 -42.89
C GLU A 37 23.63 52.61 -41.79
N CYS A 38 23.55 53.12 -40.55
CA CYS A 38 24.32 52.61 -39.41
C CYS A 38 23.86 51.22 -38.93
N LEU A 39 22.64 50.79 -39.27
CA LEU A 39 22.01 49.58 -38.75
C LEU A 39 21.83 48.47 -39.81
N VAL A 40 22.07 48.75 -41.09
CA VAL A 40 21.88 47.80 -42.21
C VAL A 40 22.57 46.47 -42.00
N GLU A 41 23.81 46.47 -41.48
CA GLU A 41 24.56 45.25 -41.22
C GLU A 41 24.32 44.65 -39.82
N VAL A 42 23.82 45.44 -38.88
CA VAL A 42 23.66 45.06 -37.47
C VAL A 42 22.35 44.30 -37.28
N VAL A 43 21.25 44.80 -37.86
CA VAL A 43 19.92 44.21 -37.70
C VAL A 43 19.88 42.73 -38.12
N PRO A 44 20.42 42.31 -39.29
CA PRO A 44 20.43 40.89 -39.66
C PRO A 44 21.21 40.01 -38.69
N ARG A 45 22.29 40.53 -38.08
CA ARG A 45 23.07 39.79 -37.07
C ARG A 45 22.31 39.63 -35.76
N VAL A 46 21.57 40.66 -35.35
CA VAL A 46 20.72 40.62 -34.15
C VAL A 46 19.56 39.66 -34.34
N VAL A 47 18.90 39.68 -35.50
CA VAL A 47 17.87 38.68 -35.87
C VAL A 47 18.45 37.26 -35.78
N ARG A 48 19.66 37.03 -36.31
CA ARG A 48 20.31 35.73 -36.22
C ARG A 48 20.57 35.26 -34.78
N VAL A 49 20.92 36.17 -33.88
CA VAL A 49 21.11 35.86 -32.46
C VAL A 49 19.77 35.52 -31.80
N LEU A 50 18.69 36.24 -32.14
CA LEU A 50 17.34 35.96 -31.65
C LEU A 50 16.83 34.60 -32.15
N GLU A 51 17.09 34.24 -33.42
CA GLU A 51 16.80 32.91 -33.96
C GLU A 51 17.52 31.79 -33.17
N PHE A 52 18.80 31.98 -32.83
CA PHE A 52 19.52 31.02 -31.99
C PHE A 52 18.94 30.91 -30.58
N LEU A 53 18.55 32.03 -30.00
CA LEU A 53 17.94 32.07 -28.67
C LEU A 53 16.60 31.33 -28.66
N GLU A 54 15.74 31.56 -29.66
CA GLU A 54 14.45 30.87 -29.81
C GLU A 54 14.62 29.34 -29.87
N VAL A 55 15.60 28.86 -30.65
CA VAL A 55 15.90 27.42 -30.77
C VAL A 55 16.40 26.83 -29.45
N LEU A 56 17.28 27.54 -28.73
CA LEU A 56 17.83 27.06 -27.45
C LEU A 56 16.75 26.98 -26.38
N VAL A 57 15.91 28.00 -26.30
CA VAL A 57 14.80 28.09 -25.35
C VAL A 57 13.73 27.04 -25.63
N SER A 58 13.36 26.86 -26.91
CA SER A 58 12.39 25.82 -27.32
C SER A 58 12.89 24.41 -26.95
N ARG A 59 14.19 24.14 -27.15
CA ARG A 59 14.79 22.85 -26.78
C ARG A 59 14.78 22.62 -25.27
N GLY A 60 15.00 23.66 -24.47
CA GLY A 60 14.92 23.60 -23.01
C GLY A 60 13.54 23.15 -22.53
N ALA A 61 12.48 23.76 -23.04
CA ALA A 61 11.10 23.38 -22.71
C ALA A 61 10.78 21.93 -23.09
N THR A 62 11.13 21.52 -24.32
CA THR A 62 10.93 20.11 -24.75
C THR A 62 11.74 19.10 -23.93
N GLY A 63 12.92 19.50 -23.43
CA GLY A 63 13.74 18.67 -22.56
C GLY A 63 13.12 18.50 -21.17
N GLN A 64 12.57 19.57 -20.60
CA GLN A 64 11.85 19.52 -19.33
C GLN A 64 10.61 18.62 -19.42
N GLU A 65 9.79 18.78 -20.47
CA GLU A 65 8.63 17.92 -20.72
C GLU A 65 9.03 16.44 -20.88
N ALA A 66 10.13 16.16 -21.59
CA ALA A 66 10.63 14.79 -21.74
C ALA A 66 11.07 14.18 -20.40
N GLU A 67 11.75 14.95 -19.55
CA GLU A 67 12.12 14.50 -18.21
C GLU A 67 10.91 14.27 -17.31
N GLU A 68 9.90 15.15 -17.36
CA GLU A 68 8.65 14.98 -16.61
C GLU A 68 7.90 13.71 -17.04
N LEU A 69 7.74 13.50 -18.35
CA LEU A 69 7.14 12.28 -18.90
C LEU A 69 7.92 11.04 -18.50
N GLN A 70 9.25 11.11 -18.45
CA GLN A 70 10.09 10.00 -18.03
C GLN A 70 9.91 9.66 -16.54
N ARG A 71 9.82 10.69 -15.67
CA ARG A 71 9.50 10.51 -14.24
C ARG A 71 8.11 9.88 -14.05
N GLU A 72 7.10 10.34 -14.79
CA GLU A 72 5.75 9.81 -14.70
C GLU A 72 5.68 8.36 -15.22
N LEU A 73 6.43 8.04 -16.27
CA LEU A 73 6.53 6.69 -16.80
C LEU A 73 7.20 5.72 -15.82
N ASP A 74 8.25 6.15 -15.12
CA ASP A 74 8.90 5.35 -14.08
C ASP A 74 7.99 5.15 -12.86
N ARG A 75 7.26 6.19 -12.46
CA ARG A 75 6.22 6.10 -11.43
C ARG A 75 5.14 5.08 -11.81
N LEU A 76 4.58 5.17 -13.02
CA LEU A 76 3.54 4.24 -13.51
C LEU A 76 4.05 2.80 -13.63
N ARG A 77 5.34 2.60 -13.96
CA ARG A 77 5.97 1.28 -13.94
C ARG A 77 6.05 0.72 -12.53
N GLN A 78 6.44 1.53 -11.56
CA GLN A 78 6.48 1.12 -10.15
C GLN A 78 5.07 0.78 -9.65
N GLU A 79 4.09 1.65 -9.86
CA GLU A 79 2.70 1.40 -9.46
C GLU A 79 2.15 0.11 -10.08
N ARG A 80 2.48 -0.18 -11.34
CA ARG A 80 2.09 -1.43 -12.01
C ARG A 80 2.76 -2.65 -11.37
N SER A 81 4.05 -2.55 -11.06
CA SER A 81 4.81 -3.62 -10.39
C SER A 81 4.21 -3.91 -9.01
N ASP A 82 3.96 -2.88 -8.21
CA ASP A 82 3.41 -2.99 -6.87
C ASP A 82 2.01 -3.63 -6.89
N ARG A 83 1.16 -3.21 -7.84
CA ARG A 83 -0.17 -3.83 -8.04
C ARG A 83 -0.06 -5.32 -8.38
N TYR A 84 0.86 -5.70 -9.27
CA TYR A 84 1.06 -7.10 -9.63
C TYR A 84 1.55 -7.93 -8.43
N GLU A 85 2.46 -7.38 -7.62
CA GLU A 85 2.92 -8.06 -6.41
C GLU A 85 1.81 -8.22 -5.36
N GLN A 86 0.98 -7.19 -5.19
CA GLN A 86 -0.19 -7.24 -4.32
C GLN A 86 -1.17 -8.31 -4.80
N GLU A 87 -1.55 -8.30 -6.08
CA GLU A 87 -2.46 -9.30 -6.65
C GLU A 87 -1.93 -10.71 -6.44
N ARG A 88 -0.62 -10.92 -6.65
CA ARG A 88 0.02 -12.22 -6.42
C ARG A 88 0.00 -12.64 -4.94
N LYS A 89 0.08 -11.70 -4.00
CA LYS A 89 -0.03 -12.01 -2.56
C LYS A 89 -1.47 -12.38 -2.20
N HIS A 90 -2.45 -11.58 -2.63
CA HIS A 90 -3.87 -11.87 -2.41
C HIS A 90 -4.27 -13.22 -3.01
N GLN A 91 -3.80 -13.55 -4.21
CA GLN A 91 -4.06 -14.84 -4.84
C GLN A 91 -3.56 -16.01 -3.97
N LYS A 92 -2.35 -15.90 -3.40
CA LYS A 92 -1.80 -16.92 -2.50
C LYS A 92 -2.56 -17.03 -1.18
N GLU A 93 -3.04 -15.91 -0.65
CA GLU A 93 -3.87 -15.89 0.56
C GLU A 93 -5.22 -16.56 0.31
N LEU A 94 -5.84 -16.29 -0.85
CA LEU A 94 -7.08 -16.97 -1.27
C LEU A 94 -6.89 -18.48 -1.44
N GLU A 95 -5.80 -18.91 -2.08
CA GLU A 95 -5.46 -20.34 -2.22
C GLU A 95 -5.31 -21.01 -0.84
N GLN A 96 -4.63 -20.36 0.11
CA GLN A 96 -4.48 -20.89 1.47
C GLN A 96 -5.83 -20.99 2.20
N VAL A 97 -6.69 -19.98 2.07
CA VAL A 97 -8.03 -20.00 2.67
C VAL A 97 -8.88 -21.12 2.05
N GLU A 98 -8.79 -21.31 0.73
CA GLU A 98 -9.50 -22.38 0.03
C GLU A 98 -9.03 -23.76 0.50
N ASP A 99 -7.72 -23.97 0.65
CA ASP A 99 -7.15 -25.23 1.13
C ASP A 99 -7.60 -25.56 2.57
N VAL A 100 -7.57 -24.56 3.46
CA VAL A 100 -8.08 -24.72 4.84
C VAL A 100 -9.56 -25.08 4.82
N TRP A 101 -10.36 -24.35 4.04
CA TRP A 101 -11.79 -24.60 3.93
C TRP A 101 -12.11 -25.99 3.36
N ARG A 102 -11.35 -26.45 2.35
CA ARG A 102 -11.46 -27.81 1.81
C ARG A 102 -11.17 -28.86 2.88
N GLY A 103 -10.16 -28.64 3.72
CA GLY A 103 -9.83 -29.49 4.86
C GLY A 103 -10.98 -29.57 5.87
N GLU A 104 -11.50 -28.43 6.29
CA GLU A 104 -12.63 -28.37 7.24
C GLU A 104 -13.89 -29.07 6.70
N VAL A 105 -14.21 -28.88 5.42
CA VAL A 105 -15.33 -29.55 4.77
C VAL A 105 -15.12 -31.07 4.76
N GLN A 106 -13.91 -31.54 4.44
CA GLN A 106 -13.58 -32.96 4.45
C GLN A 106 -13.70 -33.56 5.86
N ASP A 107 -13.20 -32.86 6.88
CA ASP A 107 -13.29 -33.29 8.27
C ASP A 107 -14.75 -33.39 8.73
N LEU A 108 -15.58 -32.40 8.42
CA LEU A 108 -17.02 -32.43 8.73
C LEU A 108 -17.73 -33.58 8.01
N LEU A 109 -17.42 -33.83 6.73
CA LEU A 109 -17.98 -34.97 5.99
C LEU A 109 -17.57 -36.30 6.62
N SER A 110 -16.33 -36.42 7.08
CA SER A 110 -15.85 -37.61 7.78
C SER A 110 -16.61 -37.84 9.10
N GLN A 111 -16.84 -36.78 9.88
CA GLN A 111 -17.62 -36.83 11.12
C GLN A 111 -19.07 -37.23 10.86
N ILE A 112 -19.72 -36.63 9.85
CA ILE A 112 -21.08 -37.00 9.44
C ILE A 112 -21.14 -38.48 9.08
N THR A 113 -20.17 -38.99 8.32
CA THR A 113 -20.13 -40.39 7.92
C THR A 113 -19.95 -41.33 9.11
N GLN A 114 -19.06 -40.98 10.06
CA GLN A 114 -18.88 -41.73 11.30
C GLN A 114 -20.16 -41.75 12.14
N LEU A 115 -20.79 -40.59 12.36
CA LEU A 115 -22.05 -40.49 13.09
C LEU A 115 -23.17 -41.28 12.40
N GLN A 116 -23.25 -41.27 11.07
CA GLN A 116 -24.23 -42.05 10.32
C GLN A 116 -24.00 -43.57 10.45
N THR A 117 -22.75 -44.03 10.46
CA THR A 117 -22.45 -45.45 10.66
C THR A 117 -22.74 -45.89 12.10
N GLU A 118 -22.44 -45.06 13.08
CA GLU A 118 -22.77 -45.31 14.48
C GLU A 118 -24.28 -45.33 14.72
N ASN A 119 -25.04 -44.39 14.16
CA ASN A 119 -26.50 -44.38 14.26
C ASN A 119 -27.12 -45.64 13.65
N LYS A 120 -26.63 -46.08 12.47
CA LYS A 120 -27.06 -47.33 11.84
C LYS A 120 -26.75 -48.54 12.73
N ARG A 121 -25.54 -48.59 13.32
CA ARG A 121 -25.15 -49.66 14.26
C ARG A 121 -26.05 -49.71 15.48
N LEU A 122 -26.34 -48.55 16.08
CA LEU A 122 -27.21 -48.43 17.24
C LEU A 122 -28.65 -48.88 16.90
N LEU A 123 -29.20 -48.44 15.76
CA LEU A 123 -30.52 -48.89 15.29
C LEU A 123 -30.62 -50.41 15.13
N VAL A 124 -29.62 -51.04 14.53
CA VAL A 124 -29.57 -52.52 14.40
C VAL A 124 -29.50 -53.18 15.77
N SER A 125 -28.69 -52.65 16.69
CA SER A 125 -28.57 -53.21 18.04
C SER A 125 -29.83 -53.07 18.89
N LEU A 126 -30.60 -51.99 18.71
CA LEU A 126 -31.90 -51.80 19.36
C LEU A 126 -32.94 -52.76 18.77
N SER A 127 -32.99 -52.91 17.44
CA SER A 127 -33.91 -53.84 16.78
C SER A 127 -33.64 -55.32 17.15
N LEU A 128 -32.38 -55.71 17.33
CA LEU A 128 -32.01 -57.05 17.83
C LEU A 128 -32.40 -57.27 19.30
N LYS A 129 -32.51 -56.20 20.09
CA LYS A 129 -32.96 -56.26 21.49
C LYS A 129 -34.49 -56.26 21.64
N GLU A 130 -35.21 -55.89 20.59
CA GLU A 130 -36.67 -55.79 20.56
C GLU A 130 -37.38 -57.04 20.01
N SER A 131 -36.67 -58.06 19.51
CA SER A 131 -37.26 -59.36 19.13
C SER A 131 -37.35 -60.32 20.34
N PRO A 132 -38.47 -61.05 20.54
CA PRO A 132 -38.67 -61.85 21.74
C PRO A 132 -38.09 -63.25 21.54
N ALA A 133 -36.87 -63.49 22.02
CA ALA A 133 -36.29 -64.81 22.31
C ALA A 133 -34.95 -64.58 23.02
N THR A 134 -34.56 -65.25 24.11
CA THR A 134 -35.05 -66.49 24.70
C THR A 134 -34.47 -66.58 26.12
N GLU A 135 -35.17 -67.32 26.97
CA GLU A 135 -34.62 -67.91 28.18
C GLU A 135 -33.25 -68.56 27.92
N GLU A 136 -32.25 -68.24 28.72
CA GLU A 136 -31.10 -69.12 28.99
C GLU A 136 -30.52 -68.73 30.37
N LEU A 137 -31.34 -68.98 31.39
CA LEU A 137 -30.91 -69.13 32.78
C LEU A 137 -30.33 -70.53 32.94
N GLN A 138 -29.05 -70.73 32.60
CA GLN A 138 -28.19 -71.82 33.11
C GLN A 138 -26.84 -71.79 32.40
N GLU A 139 -25.90 -70.93 32.85
CA GLU A 139 -24.42 -71.08 32.83
C GLU A 139 -23.77 -69.79 33.38
N HIS A 140 -24.21 -69.30 34.55
CA HIS A 140 -23.95 -67.91 34.96
C HIS A 140 -22.65 -67.67 35.77
N ASP A 141 -21.78 -68.67 35.94
CA ASP A 141 -20.58 -68.48 36.78
C ASP A 141 -19.33 -68.10 35.96
N GLY A 142 -19.07 -68.76 34.82
CA GLY A 142 -17.92 -68.47 33.95
C GLY A 142 -18.10 -67.28 32.98
N MET A 143 -19.35 -66.92 32.64
CA MET A 143 -19.65 -65.72 31.83
C MET A 143 -19.59 -64.43 32.67
N SER A 144 -19.85 -64.53 33.98
CA SER A 144 -19.78 -63.42 34.93
C SER A 144 -18.35 -62.88 35.08
N GLU A 145 -17.34 -63.76 35.14
CA GLU A 145 -15.93 -63.33 35.23
C GLU A 145 -15.43 -62.62 33.96
N LYS A 146 -15.79 -63.13 32.78
CA LYS A 146 -15.44 -62.47 31.50
C LYS A 146 -16.16 -61.14 31.36
N ALA A 147 -17.43 -61.04 31.74
CA ALA A 147 -18.17 -59.79 31.76
C ALA A 147 -17.59 -58.79 32.78
N SER A 148 -17.17 -59.27 33.96
CA SER A 148 -16.50 -58.47 35.00
C SER A 148 -15.13 -57.94 34.51
N GLN A 149 -14.34 -58.78 33.84
CA GLN A 149 -13.06 -58.37 33.26
C GLN A 149 -13.23 -57.34 32.14
N VAL A 150 -14.23 -57.51 31.26
CA VAL A 150 -14.57 -56.53 30.22
C VAL A 150 -15.05 -55.22 30.84
N SER A 151 -15.87 -55.27 31.89
CA SER A 151 -16.34 -54.08 32.62
C SER A 151 -15.18 -53.32 33.26
N LYS A 152 -14.21 -54.03 33.86
CA LYS A 152 -13.00 -53.43 34.42
C LYS A 152 -12.14 -52.76 33.34
N ASN A 153 -11.92 -53.43 32.22
CA ASN A 153 -11.15 -52.85 31.10
C ASN A 153 -11.82 -51.61 30.50
N LEU A 154 -13.16 -51.61 30.38
CA LEU A 154 -13.94 -50.45 29.95
C LEU A 154 -13.83 -49.30 30.95
N LYS A 155 -13.90 -49.59 32.25
CA LYS A 155 -13.71 -48.60 33.30
C LYS A 155 -12.33 -47.97 33.24
N ASP A 156 -11.29 -48.78 33.11
CA ASP A 156 -9.90 -48.30 32.99
C ASP A 156 -9.71 -47.45 31.72
N LEU A 157 -10.36 -47.80 30.61
CA LEU A 157 -10.33 -46.99 29.39
C LEU A 157 -11.07 -45.67 29.55
N VAL A 158 -12.24 -45.68 30.19
CA VAL A 158 -13.02 -44.46 30.49
C VAL A 158 -12.25 -43.53 31.43
N ASP A 159 -11.58 -44.08 32.44
CA ASP A 159 -10.77 -43.28 33.36
C ASP A 159 -9.56 -42.67 32.65
N LYS A 160 -8.90 -43.40 31.74
CA LYS A 160 -7.86 -42.84 30.86
C LYS A 160 -8.38 -41.74 29.94
N GLN A 161 -9.52 -41.94 29.29
CA GLN A 161 -10.13 -40.92 28.44
C GLN A 161 -10.50 -39.67 29.25
N ARG A 162 -10.94 -39.81 30.49
CA ARG A 162 -11.20 -38.68 31.39
C ARG A 162 -9.92 -37.92 31.74
N ASP A 163 -8.82 -38.63 32.00
CA ASP A 163 -7.52 -38.01 32.23
C ASP A 163 -6.99 -37.27 31.00
N GLU A 164 -7.15 -37.86 29.81
CA GLU A 164 -6.80 -37.23 28.54
C GLU A 164 -7.64 -35.97 28.27
N ILE A 165 -8.95 -36.02 28.51
CA ILE A 165 -9.83 -34.85 28.39
C ILE A 165 -9.37 -33.75 29.36
N ARG A 166 -9.10 -34.08 30.63
CA ARG A 166 -8.60 -33.10 31.60
C ARG A 166 -7.27 -32.48 31.19
N ALA A 167 -6.35 -33.27 30.65
CA ALA A 167 -5.07 -32.77 30.16
C ALA A 167 -5.25 -31.83 28.96
N LYS A 168 -6.14 -32.18 28.03
CA LYS A 168 -6.47 -31.36 26.86
C LYS A 168 -7.19 -30.07 27.24
N ASP A 169 -8.11 -30.09 28.19
CA ASP A 169 -8.77 -28.90 28.73
C ASP A 169 -7.75 -27.94 29.36
N HIS A 170 -6.76 -28.47 30.10
CA HIS A 170 -5.69 -27.66 30.67
C HIS A 170 -4.79 -27.04 29.59
N GLU A 171 -4.43 -27.82 28.57
CA GLU A 171 -3.65 -27.34 27.42
C GLU A 171 -4.42 -26.22 26.67
N LEU A 172 -5.71 -26.40 26.44
CA LEU A 172 -6.58 -25.39 25.82
C LEU A 172 -6.65 -24.12 26.65
N SER A 173 -6.78 -24.22 27.97
CA SER A 173 -6.78 -23.06 28.87
C SER A 173 -5.49 -22.24 28.74
N LEU A 174 -4.33 -22.90 28.75
CA LEU A 174 -3.03 -22.23 28.58
C LEU A 174 -2.91 -21.56 27.21
N LYS A 175 -3.36 -22.24 26.14
CA LYS A 175 -3.39 -21.65 24.79
C LYS A 175 -4.31 -20.45 24.72
N ASN A 176 -5.44 -20.46 25.42
CA ASN A 176 -6.35 -19.34 25.46
C ASN A 176 -5.72 -18.13 26.19
N GLU A 177 -5.02 -18.37 27.31
CA GLU A 177 -4.26 -17.32 28.01
C GLU A 177 -3.17 -16.71 27.11
N ASP A 178 -2.46 -17.52 26.34
CA ASP A 178 -1.47 -17.05 25.35
C ASP A 178 -2.12 -16.18 24.26
N ILE A 179 -3.28 -16.60 23.75
CA ILE A 179 -4.05 -15.85 22.74
C ILE A 179 -4.48 -14.49 23.32
N ASP A 180 -5.03 -14.47 24.54
CA ASP A 180 -5.45 -13.23 25.20
C ASP A 180 -4.26 -12.28 25.41
N ALA A 181 -3.10 -12.81 25.82
CA ALA A 181 -1.87 -12.03 25.97
C ALA A 181 -1.40 -11.44 24.62
N LEU A 182 -1.44 -12.23 23.54
CA LEU A 182 -1.09 -11.79 22.20
C LEU A 182 -2.07 -10.74 21.67
N GLN A 183 -3.36 -10.87 21.93
CA GLN A 183 -4.36 -9.86 21.58
C GLN A 183 -4.10 -8.52 22.27
N ILE A 184 -3.75 -8.54 23.57
CA ILE A 184 -3.39 -7.32 24.30
C ILE A 184 -2.15 -6.65 23.67
N GLN A 185 -1.13 -7.44 23.30
CA GLN A 185 0.07 -6.93 22.63
C GLN A 185 -0.25 -6.33 21.26
N GLN A 186 -1.08 -7.02 20.47
CA GLN A 186 -1.54 -6.55 19.17
C GLN A 186 -2.25 -5.21 19.30
N HIS A 187 -3.24 -5.10 20.20
CA HIS A 187 -3.95 -3.85 20.45
C HIS A 187 -3.01 -2.71 20.85
N ARG A 188 -1.98 -2.99 21.68
CA ARG A 188 -0.97 -2.00 22.05
C ARG A 188 -0.19 -1.51 20.84
N VAL A 189 0.28 -2.40 19.98
CA VAL A 189 1.03 -2.04 18.77
C VAL A 189 0.17 -1.28 17.79
N THR A 190 -1.08 -1.70 17.58
CA THR A 190 -2.04 -0.99 16.71
C THR A 190 -2.21 0.46 17.18
N ARG A 191 -2.34 0.69 18.49
CA ARG A 191 -2.45 2.04 19.05
C ARG A 191 -1.18 2.87 18.81
N ILE A 192 0.00 2.31 19.08
CA ILE A 192 1.28 2.99 18.81
C ILE A 192 1.41 3.35 17.33
N ASN A 193 1.04 2.44 16.43
CA ASN A 193 1.08 2.69 14.99
C ASN A 193 0.14 3.83 14.58
N GLN A 194 -1.08 3.89 15.12
CA GLN A 194 -2.00 5.00 14.88
C GLN A 194 -1.42 6.34 15.36
N ASP A 195 -0.82 6.37 16.55
CA ASP A 195 -0.18 7.57 17.10
C ASP A 195 1.01 8.03 16.24
N LEU A 196 1.82 7.09 15.73
CA LEU A 196 2.92 7.38 14.82
C LEU A 196 2.43 7.91 13.46
N LEU A 197 1.41 7.30 12.87
CA LEU A 197 0.79 7.77 11.63
C LEU A 197 0.25 9.19 11.79
N HIS A 198 -0.43 9.48 12.91
CA HIS A 198 -0.90 10.83 13.20
C HIS A 198 0.27 11.82 13.33
N ARG A 199 1.34 11.44 14.04
CA ARG A 199 2.53 12.29 14.21
C ARG A 199 3.24 12.56 12.88
N ILE A 200 3.34 11.57 12.00
CA ILE A 200 3.86 11.73 10.64
C ILE A 200 3.01 12.76 9.89
N GLY A 201 1.68 12.63 9.91
CA GLY A 201 0.78 13.59 9.25
C GLY A 201 0.92 15.02 9.76
N VAL A 202 1.11 15.20 11.08
CA VAL A 202 1.38 16.54 11.66
C VAL A 202 2.72 17.09 11.18
N ILE A 203 3.78 16.29 11.18
CA ILE A 203 5.11 16.71 10.71
C ILE A 203 5.07 17.04 9.22
N GLU A 204 4.40 16.24 8.40
CA GLU A 204 4.23 16.50 6.97
C GLU A 204 3.49 17.83 6.71
N ALA A 205 2.43 18.11 7.48
CA ALA A 205 1.72 19.38 7.39
C ALA A 205 2.64 20.56 7.78
N GLN A 206 3.41 20.43 8.86
CA GLN A 206 4.39 21.44 9.27
C GLN A 206 5.46 21.67 8.21
N CYS A 207 6.01 20.60 7.61
CA CYS A 207 6.97 20.69 6.52
C CYS A 207 6.39 21.45 5.31
N LYS A 208 5.14 21.17 4.93
CA LYS A 208 4.47 21.89 3.84
C LYS A 208 4.33 23.39 4.15
N THR A 209 3.92 23.74 5.37
CA THR A 209 3.83 25.14 5.79
C THR A 209 5.19 25.85 5.76
N LEU A 210 6.26 25.18 6.24
CA LEU A 210 7.61 25.74 6.20
C LEU A 210 8.12 25.95 4.77
N ILE A 211 7.84 25.01 3.86
CA ILE A 211 8.18 25.15 2.43
C ILE A 211 7.45 26.37 1.84
N GLN A 212 6.17 26.54 2.14
CA GLN A 212 5.40 27.68 1.67
C GLN A 212 5.93 29.01 2.21
N GLN A 213 6.22 29.09 3.52
CA GLN A 213 6.83 30.29 4.12
C GLN A 213 8.19 30.61 3.52
N ARG A 214 9.01 29.59 3.22
CA ARG A 214 10.31 29.79 2.57
C ARG A 214 10.14 30.38 1.17
N ALA A 215 9.20 29.85 0.39
CA ALA A 215 8.88 30.37 -0.94
C ALA A 215 8.38 31.83 -0.90
N GLU A 216 7.53 32.18 0.07
CA GLU A 216 7.04 33.55 0.26
C GLU A 216 8.16 34.53 0.65
N LEU A 217 9.09 34.09 1.51
CA LEU A 217 10.27 34.90 1.88
C LEU A 217 11.25 35.06 0.72
N GLU A 218 11.50 34.01 -0.06
CA GLU A 218 12.33 34.06 -1.27
C GLU A 218 11.73 35.04 -2.29
N ALA A 219 10.42 34.97 -2.54
CA ALA A 219 9.72 35.92 -3.41
C ALA A 219 9.80 37.36 -2.89
N SER A 220 9.61 37.57 -1.59
CA SER A 220 9.69 38.91 -0.96
C SER A 220 11.11 39.48 -0.98
N ALA A 221 12.13 38.63 -0.90
CA ALA A 221 13.53 39.03 -1.01
C ALA A 221 13.87 39.41 -2.45
N GLN A 222 13.43 38.62 -3.43
CA GLN A 222 13.59 38.91 -4.85
C GLN A 222 12.92 40.24 -5.24
N ALA A 223 11.69 40.48 -4.78
CA ALA A 223 10.98 41.73 -5.04
C ALA A 223 11.74 42.95 -4.50
N ARG A 224 12.22 42.90 -3.25
CA ARG A 224 13.06 43.96 -2.67
C ARG A 224 14.35 44.17 -3.46
N GLN A 225 15.00 43.10 -3.90
CA GLN A 225 16.23 43.20 -4.67
C GLN A 225 16.01 43.87 -6.03
N GLN A 226 14.87 43.63 -6.67
CA GLN A 226 14.47 44.33 -7.89
C GLN A 226 14.20 45.82 -7.65
N GLU A 227 13.51 46.17 -6.56
CA GLU A 227 13.29 47.58 -6.15
C GLU A 227 14.61 48.32 -5.91
N TYR A 228 15.55 47.70 -5.19
CA TYR A 228 16.89 48.27 -4.98
C TYR A 228 17.66 48.44 -6.30
N GLY A 229 17.56 47.48 -7.21
CA GLY A 229 18.16 47.57 -8.54
C GLY A 229 17.59 48.74 -9.34
N ALA A 230 16.27 48.94 -9.30
CA ALA A 230 15.59 50.03 -9.98
C ALA A 230 16.02 51.42 -9.44
N LEU A 231 16.11 51.57 -8.11
CA LEU A 231 16.54 52.82 -7.47
C LEU A 231 18.02 53.19 -7.72
N HIS A 232 18.87 52.20 -8.05
CA HIS A 232 20.27 52.45 -8.38
C HIS A 232 20.50 52.77 -9.87
N LEU A 233 19.48 52.59 -10.71
CA LEU A 233 19.51 52.92 -12.13
C LEU A 233 18.92 54.31 -12.43
N GLU A 234 18.22 54.93 -11.47
CA GLU A 234 17.85 56.36 -11.46
C GLU A 234 18.98 57.26 -10.92
#